data_AF-A0A1I2H3Y1-F1
#
_entry.id   AF-A0A1I2H3Y1-F1
#
_cell.length_a   1.000
_cell.length_b   1.000
_cell.length_c   1.000
_cell.angle_alpha   90.00
_cell.angle_beta   90.00
_cell.angle_gamma   90.00
#
_symmetry.space_group_name_H-M   'P 1'
#
loop_
_entity.id
_entity.type
_entity.pdbx_description
1 polymer ?
#
loop_
_entity_poly.entity_id
_entity_poly.type
_entity_poly.pdbx_seq_one_letter_code
_entity_poly.pdbx_strand_id
1 'polypeptide(L)'
;MVGLFFTFFILVVVMSFTVVFIARKKGSYNKLSSTQIAIIALSLCLIFVQNLIPFELNDFMNAAIILYFSSVILAVLTIFFTYFKNNKYAYICLITSCLLSVASIIFKML
;
A
#
# COMPACT_ATOMS: atom_id res chain seq x y z
N MET A 1 3.40 -19.76 -4.32
CA MET A 1 2.00 -19.63 -3.85
C MET A 1 1.87 -19.15 -2.41
N VAL A 2 2.69 -19.66 -1.46
CA VAL A 2 2.60 -19.27 -0.03
C VAL A 2 2.86 -17.77 0.22
N GLY A 3 3.80 -17.16 -0.49
CA GLY A 3 4.10 -15.73 -0.36
C GLY A 3 2.91 -14.82 -0.74
N LEU A 4 2.20 -15.13 -1.82
CA LEU A 4 0.97 -14.41 -2.23
C LEU A 4 -0.14 -14.52 -1.18
N PHE A 5 -0.32 -15.70 -0.59
CA PHE A 5 -1.30 -15.93 0.47
C PHE A 5 -1.00 -15.11 1.73
N PHE A 6 0.27 -15.08 2.15
CA PHE A 6 0.69 -14.34 3.34
C PHE A 6 0.55 -12.82 3.15
N THR A 7 0.92 -12.33 1.97
CA THR A 7 0.70 -10.94 1.56
C THR A 7 -0.77 -10.56 1.57
N PHE A 8 -1.62 -11.40 0.99
CA PHE A 8 -3.07 -11.17 0.96
C PHE A 8 -3.65 -11.16 2.38
N PHE A 9 -3.18 -12.07 3.24
CA PHE A 9 -3.59 -12.15 4.64
C PHE A 9 -3.20 -10.88 5.42
N ILE A 10 -1.95 -10.40 5.29
CA ILE A 10 -1.52 -9.14 5.91
C ILE A 10 -2.37 -7.98 5.39
N LEU A 11 -2.60 -7.92 4.08
CA LEU A 11 -3.39 -6.84 3.47
C LEU A 11 -4.83 -6.82 4.00
N VAL A 12 -5.47 -7.98 4.13
CA VAL A 12 -6.81 -8.13 4.69
C VAL A 12 -6.84 -7.74 6.17
N VAL A 13 -5.86 -8.19 6.96
CA VAL A 13 -5.79 -7.85 8.40
C VAL A 13 -5.59 -6.35 8.59
N VAL A 14 -4.66 -5.75 7.84
CA VAL A 14 -4.40 -4.32 7.93
C VAL A 14 -5.64 -3.53 7.46
N MET A 15 -6.22 -3.85 6.31
CA MET A 15 -7.48 -3.24 5.84
C MET A 15 -8.59 -3.33 6.90
N SER A 16 -8.81 -4.51 7.46
CA SER A 16 -9.84 -4.75 8.48
C SER A 16 -9.58 -3.93 9.74
N PHE A 17 -8.34 -3.90 10.22
CA PHE A 17 -7.96 -3.10 11.38
C PHE A 17 -8.13 -1.60 11.11
N THR A 18 -7.77 -1.15 9.90
CA THR A 18 -7.91 0.24 9.47
C THR A 18 -9.39 0.64 9.48
N VAL A 19 -10.27 -0.19 8.90
CA VAL A 19 -11.72 0.03 8.85
C VAL A 19 -12.34 0.02 10.25
N VAL A 20 -12.00 -0.95 11.10
CA VAL A 20 -12.52 -1.03 12.47
C VAL A 20 -12.06 0.16 13.32
N PHE A 21 -10.81 0.58 13.18
CA PHE A 21 -10.28 1.74 13.91
C PHE A 21 -10.91 3.05 13.42
N ILE A 22 -11.13 3.17 12.11
CA ILE A 22 -11.85 4.29 11.48
C ILE A 22 -13.30 4.36 11.99
N ALA A 23 -14.02 3.23 11.99
CA ALA A 23 -15.40 3.15 12.45
C ALA A 23 -15.56 3.47 13.94
N ARG A 24 -14.58 3.08 14.77
CA ARG A 24 -14.60 3.38 16.21
C ARG A 24 -14.28 4.84 16.54
N LYS A 25 -13.44 5.53 15.77
CA LYS A 25 -12.93 6.87 16.12
C LYS A 25 -13.72 8.04 15.51
N LYS A 26 -14.52 7.81 14.47
CA LYS A 26 -15.36 8.84 13.85
C LYS A 26 -16.78 8.31 13.64
N GLY A 27 -17.68 8.63 14.57
CA GLY A 27 -19.14 8.45 14.43
C GLY A 27 -19.77 9.32 13.34
N SER A 28 -19.02 9.76 12.33
CA SER A 28 -19.52 10.50 11.18
C SER A 28 -18.59 10.22 10.00
N TYR A 29 -19.14 9.57 8.97
CA TYR A 29 -18.55 9.46 7.65
C TYR A 29 -18.48 10.85 7.02
N ASN A 30 -17.55 11.68 7.50
CA ASN A 30 -17.27 12.96 6.88
C ASN A 30 -16.85 12.70 5.43
N LYS A 31 -17.61 13.28 4.50
CA LYS A 31 -17.42 13.17 3.05
C LYS A 31 -15.96 13.47 2.72
N LEU A 32 -15.27 12.48 2.12
CA LEU A 32 -13.88 12.63 1.66
C LEU A 32 -13.83 13.69 0.54
N SER A 33 -12.79 14.51 0.52
CA SER A 33 -12.58 15.44 -0.60
C SER A 33 -12.15 14.69 -1.86
N SER A 34 -12.37 15.26 -3.04
CA SER A 34 -11.94 14.67 -4.31
C SER A 34 -10.44 14.36 -4.35
N THR A 35 -9.62 15.19 -3.70
CA THR A 35 -8.18 14.97 -3.54
C THR A 35 -7.84 13.75 -2.68
N GLN A 36 -8.57 13.54 -1.58
CA GLN A 36 -8.38 12.36 -0.73
C GLN A 36 -8.77 11.08 -1.45
N ILE A 37 -9.87 11.12 -2.21
CA ILE A 37 -10.32 9.99 -3.04
C ILE A 37 -9.25 9.65 -4.09
N ALA A 38 -8.68 10.65 -4.75
CA ALA A 38 -7.64 10.45 -5.75
C ALA A 38 -6.38 9.78 -5.16
N ILE A 39 -5.94 10.22 -3.97
CA ILE A 39 -4.77 9.64 -3.29
C ILE A 39 -5.03 8.17 -2.92
N ILE A 40 -6.20 7.88 -2.35
CA ILE A 40 -6.58 6.51 -1.98
C ILE A 40 -6.67 5.61 -3.21
N ALA A 41 -7.29 6.09 -4.29
CA ALA A 41 -7.39 5.35 -5.56
C ALA A 41 -6.01 5.07 -6.15
N LEU A 42 -5.09 6.05 -6.11
CA LEU A 42 -3.73 5.88 -6.60
C LEU A 42 -2.95 4.85 -5.77
N SER A 43 -3.07 4.87 -4.44
CA SER A 43 -2.44 3.88 -3.56
C SER A 43 -2.96 2.46 -3.83
N LEU A 44 -4.26 2.30 -4.07
CA LEU A 44 -4.86 1.02 -4.45
C LEU A 44 -4.36 0.53 -5.82
N CYS A 45 -4.26 1.43 -6.79
CA CYS A 45 -3.73 1.12 -8.11
C CYS A 45 -2.28 0.62 -8.04
N LEU A 46 -1.44 1.28 -7.23
CA LEU A 46 -0.05 0.89 -7.00
C LEU A 46 0.08 -0.54 -6.45
N ILE A 47 -0.71 -0.88 -5.43
CA ILE A 47 -0.77 -2.23 -4.87
C ILE A 47 -1.22 -3.25 -5.92
N PHE A 48 -2.23 -2.90 -6.73
CA PHE A 48 -2.74 -3.80 -7.76
C PHE A 48 -1.70 -4.08 -8.85
N VAL A 49 -1.05 -3.04 -9.39
CA VAL A 49 0.00 -3.17 -10.41
C VAL A 49 1.15 -4.04 -9.91
N GLN A 50 1.60 -3.85 -8.66
CA GLN A 50 2.66 -4.67 -8.10
C GLN A 50 2.30 -6.16 -7.95
N ASN A 51 1.03 -6.48 -7.74
CA ASN A 51 0.57 -7.87 -7.60
C ASN A 51 0.43 -8.59 -8.96
N LEU A 52 0.21 -7.84 -10.05
CA LEU A 52 0.15 -8.42 -11.39
C LEU A 52 1.51 -8.89 -11.90
N ILE A 53 2.60 -8.33 -11.36
CA ILE A 53 3.97 -8.66 -11.79
C ILE A 53 4.47 -9.83 -10.91
N PRO A 54 4.67 -11.03 -11.49
CA PRO A 54 5.15 -12.19 -10.75
C PRO A 54 6.58 -11.98 -10.26
N PHE A 55 6.98 -12.73 -9.23
CA PHE A 55 8.37 -12.79 -8.79
C PHE A 55 9.09 -13.85 -9.60
N GLU A 56 10.14 -13.46 -10.31
CA GLU A 56 11.08 -14.40 -10.93
C GLU A 56 12.08 -14.92 -9.87
N LEU A 57 12.53 -16.16 -10.05
CA LEU A 57 13.44 -16.86 -9.14
C LEU A 57 14.88 -16.43 -9.44
N ASN A 58 15.22 -15.23 -9.00
CA ASN A 58 16.49 -14.57 -9.32
C ASN A 58 17.26 -14.28 -8.00
N ASP A 59 18.57 -14.00 -8.09
CA ASP A 59 19.40 -13.70 -6.91
C ASP A 59 18.87 -12.50 -6.09
N PHE A 60 18.10 -11.62 -6.73
CA PHE A 60 17.47 -10.45 -6.12
C PHE A 60 16.07 -10.69 -5.56
N MET A 61 15.54 -11.92 -5.59
CA MET A 61 14.18 -12.25 -5.15
C MET A 61 13.90 -11.75 -3.72
N ASN A 62 14.84 -11.94 -2.79
CA ASN A 62 14.67 -11.49 -1.41
C ASN A 62 14.57 -9.95 -1.30
N ALA A 63 15.38 -9.21 -2.06
CA ALA A 63 15.32 -7.75 -2.10
C ALA A 63 14.00 -7.28 -2.73
N ALA A 64 13.56 -7.91 -3.82
CA ALA A 64 12.29 -7.63 -4.47
C ALA A 64 11.10 -7.79 -3.51
N ILE A 65 11.12 -8.85 -2.68
CA ILE A 65 10.09 -9.15 -1.68
C ILE A 65 10.07 -8.09 -0.57
N ILE A 66 11.23 -7.73 0.00
CA ILE A 66 11.29 -6.72 1.07
C ILE A 66 10.80 -5.36 0.58
N LEU A 67 11.22 -4.95 -0.62
CA LEU A 67 10.80 -3.70 -1.24
C LEU A 67 9.30 -3.69 -1.53
N TYR A 68 8.76 -4.82 -2.00
CA TYR A 68 7.33 -5.02 -2.20
C TYR A 68 6.53 -4.86 -0.90
N PHE A 69 6.93 -5.54 0.18
CA PHE A 69 6.21 -5.42 1.45
C PHE A 69 6.28 -3.99 2.01
N SER A 70 7.45 -3.35 1.90
CA SER A 70 7.64 -1.98 2.35
C SER A 70 6.76 -0.99 1.58
N SER A 71 6.65 -1.14 0.25
CA SER A 71 5.79 -0.27 -0.56
C SER A 71 4.31 -0.46 -0.23
N VAL A 72 3.86 -1.69 -0.02
CA VAL A 72 2.46 -2.00 0.35
C VAL A 72 2.13 -1.41 1.72
N ILE A 73 2.99 -1.58 2.72
CA ILE A 73 2.80 -1.00 4.05
C ILE A 73 2.68 0.54 3.97
N LEU A 74 3.55 1.19 3.19
CA LEU A 74 3.51 2.64 2.97
C LEU A 74 2.28 3.10 2.18
N ALA A 75 1.80 2.33 1.22
CA ALA A 75 0.56 2.61 0.50
C ALA A 75 -0.64 2.58 1.46
N VAL A 76 -0.69 1.61 2.39
CA VAL A 76 -1.76 1.54 3.39
C VAL A 76 -1.64 2.66 4.42
N LEU A 77 -0.43 3.00 4.87
CA LEU A 77 -0.19 4.18 5.71
C LEU A 77 -0.64 5.47 5.02
N THR A 78 -0.43 5.60 3.71
CA THR A 78 -0.93 6.72 2.92
C THR A 78 -2.46 6.82 2.99
N ILE A 79 -3.17 5.70 2.81
CA ILE A 79 -4.65 5.66 2.92
C ILE A 79 -5.08 6.10 4.32
N PHE A 80 -4.42 5.60 5.37
CA PHE A 80 -4.69 5.97 6.75
C PHE A 80 -4.48 7.47 7.00
N PHE A 81 -3.32 8.02 6.65
CA PHE A 81 -3.01 9.44 6.86
C PHE A 81 -3.94 10.36 6.05
N THR A 82 -4.27 9.98 4.82
CA THR A 82 -5.23 10.69 3.98
C THR A 82 -6.60 10.76 4.65
N TYR A 83 -7.05 9.66 5.25
CA TYR A 83 -8.33 9.61 5.99
C TYR A 83 -8.33 10.48 7.26
N PHE A 84 -7.20 10.56 7.97
CA PHE A 84 -7.03 11.42 9.14
C PHE A 84 -6.71 12.88 8.81
N LYS A 85 -6.75 13.28 7.53
CA LYS A 85 -6.42 14.64 7.04
C LYS A 85 -4.98 15.06 7.36
N ASN A 86 -4.08 14.11 7.61
CA ASN A 86 -2.65 14.34 7.79
C ASN A 86 -1.93 14.35 6.44
N ASN A 87 -2.30 15.32 5.60
CA ASN A 87 -1.91 15.36 4.18
C ASN A 87 -0.40 15.39 3.97
N LYS A 88 0.37 16.10 4.81
CA LYS A 88 1.85 16.17 4.69
C LYS A 88 2.50 14.78 4.76
N TYR A 89 2.10 13.96 5.73
CA TYR A 89 2.62 12.60 5.90
C TYR A 89 2.06 11.64 4.85
N ALA A 90 0.81 11.83 4.43
CA ALA A 90 0.22 11.05 3.34
C ALA A 90 1.01 11.19 2.02
N TYR A 91 1.36 12.43 1.63
CA TYR A 91 2.14 12.64 0.40
C TYR A 91 3.54 12.05 0.48
N ILE A 92 4.21 12.16 1.63
CA ILE A 92 5.54 11.56 1.82
C ILE A 92 5.45 10.04 1.69
N CYS A 93 4.49 9.40 2.37
CA CYS A 93 4.29 7.96 2.28
C CYS A 93 3.91 7.49 0.86
N LEU A 94 3.15 8.30 0.12
CA LEU A 94 2.77 7.99 -1.25
C LEU A 94 3.98 8.00 -2.19
N ILE A 95 4.82 9.04 -2.09
CA ILE A 95 6.01 9.18 -2.92
C ILE A 95 7.01 8.04 -2.62
N THR A 96 7.25 7.75 -1.33
CA THR A 96 8.15 6.66 -0.95
C THR A 96 7.60 5.28 -1.35
N SER A 97 6.30 5.05 -1.21
CA SER A 97 5.64 3.84 -1.71
C SER A 97 5.83 3.67 -3.21
N CYS A 98 5.71 4.75 -3.98
CA CYS A 98 5.89 4.74 -5.43
C CYS A 98 7.33 4.37 -5.81
N LEU A 99 8.33 5.02 -5.20
CA LEU A 99 9.75 4.74 -5.46
C LEU A 99 10.12 3.29 -5.12
N LEU A 100 9.69 2.80 -3.95
CA LEU A 100 9.91 1.41 -3.54
C LEU A 100 9.19 0.43 -4.47
N SER A 101 8.03 0.82 -5.02
CA SER A 101 7.31 -0.03 -5.95
C SER A 101 8.02 -0.18 -7.27
N VAL A 102 8.56 0.92 -7.81
CA VAL A 102 9.40 0.89 -9.01
C VAL A 102 10.65 0.05 -8.77
N ALA A 103 11.34 0.26 -7.64
CA ALA A 103 12.51 -0.54 -7.28
C ALA A 103 12.17 -2.03 -7.20
N SER A 104 11.08 -2.39 -6.51
CA SER A 104 10.60 -3.77 -6.41
C SER A 104 10.31 -4.38 -7.79
N ILE A 105 9.69 -3.64 -8.70
CA ILE A 105 9.41 -4.12 -10.06
C ILE A 105 10.72 -4.37 -10.82
N ILE A 106 11.69 -3.46 -10.73
CA ILE A 106 13.01 -3.63 -11.36
C ILE A 106 13.68 -4.90 -10.84
N PHE A 107 13.69 -5.12 -9.51
CA PHE A 107 14.26 -6.34 -8.92
C PHE A 107 13.44 -7.61 -9.18
N LYS A 108 12.17 -7.52 -9.58
CA LYS A 108 11.38 -8.67 -10.04
C LYS A 108 11.73 -9.09 -11.46
N MET A 109 12.25 -8.17 -12.27
CA MET A 109 12.60 -8.36 -13.69
C MET A 109 14.10 -8.60 -13.93
N LEU A 110 14.95 -8.32 -12.94
CA LEU A 110 16.39 -8.59 -12.92
C LEU A 110 16.68 -9.95 -12.31
#